data_AF-A0A820I3T7-F1
#
_entry.id   AF-A0A820I3T7-F1
#
_cell.length_a   1.000
_cell.length_b   1.000
_cell.length_c   1.000
_cell.angle_alpha   90.00
_cell.angle_beta   90.00
_cell.angle_gamma   90.00
#
_symmetry.space_group_name_H-M   'P 1'
#
loop_
_entity.id
_entity.type
_entity.pdbx_description
1 polymer ?
#
loop_
_entity_poly.entity_id
_entity_poly.type
_entity_poly.pdbx_seq_one_letter_code
_entity_poly.pdbx_strand_id
1 'polypeptide(L)'
;PAPATRGATRTTLAESRCPELLAQYCDILLRKGTSTHKKYSSEEIEVKIKDVLLLLKYVQNKDVFMRFYKGSLTRRLILDTSIDNELEESIVIQLR
;
A
#
# COMPACT_ATOMS: atom_id res chain seq x y z
N PRO A 1 39.32 -14.53 8.01
CA PRO A 1 38.20 -13.56 8.03
C PRO A 1 36.90 -14.32 7.75
N ALA A 2 35.98 -14.32 8.71
CA ALA A 2 34.70 -15.05 8.68
C ALA A 2 33.68 -14.40 7.70
N PRO A 3 32.59 -15.10 7.35
CA PRO A 3 31.86 -14.92 6.09
C PRO A 3 30.72 -13.91 6.19
N ALA A 4 30.49 -13.13 5.12
CA ALA A 4 29.27 -12.34 4.96
C ALA A 4 28.22 -13.17 4.22
N THR A 5 27.52 -14.05 4.95
CA THR A 5 26.30 -14.71 4.49
C THR A 5 25.24 -13.64 4.24
N ARG A 6 25.06 -13.31 2.95
CA ARG A 6 23.99 -12.46 2.44
C ARG A 6 22.66 -13.09 2.87
N GLY A 7 21.87 -12.35 3.65
CA GLY A 7 20.61 -12.82 4.23
C GLY A 7 19.69 -13.40 3.16
N ALA A 8 19.49 -14.71 3.21
CA ALA A 8 18.46 -15.38 2.44
C ALA A 8 17.11 -14.92 2.97
N THR A 9 16.40 -14.11 2.18
CA THR A 9 14.96 -13.92 2.37
C THR A 9 14.30 -15.29 2.21
N ARG A 10 13.89 -15.88 3.34
CA ARG A 10 13.13 -17.14 3.37
C ARG A 10 11.93 -17.00 2.46
N THR A 11 11.93 -17.74 1.35
CA THR A 11 10.74 -18.08 0.57
C THR A 11 9.88 -19.00 1.42
N THR A 12 9.07 -18.41 2.29
CA THR A 12 7.90 -19.10 2.85
C THR A 12 6.93 -19.33 1.68
N LEU A 13 6.72 -20.61 1.33
CA LEU A 13 5.66 -21.16 0.46
C LEU A 13 4.89 -20.11 -0.35
N ALA A 14 5.16 -19.98 -1.65
CA ALA A 14 4.55 -19.05 -2.62
C ALA A 14 3.20 -18.41 -2.21
N GLU A 15 3.24 -17.55 -1.20
CA GLU A 15 2.09 -16.78 -0.77
C GLU A 15 1.86 -15.80 -1.91
N SER A 16 0.61 -15.73 -2.38
CA SER A 16 0.26 -14.82 -3.46
C SER A 16 0.73 -13.42 -3.07
N ARG A 17 1.64 -12.82 -3.84
CA ARG A 17 2.15 -11.45 -3.59
C ARG A 17 1.10 -10.37 -3.84
N CYS A 18 -0.09 -10.78 -4.28
CA CYS A 18 -1.22 -9.90 -4.61
C CYS A 18 -1.61 -8.92 -3.48
N PRO A 19 -1.81 -9.35 -2.22
CA PRO A 19 -2.18 -8.43 -1.13
C PRO A 19 -1.10 -7.37 -0.88
N GLU A 20 0.18 -7.76 -0.96
CA GLU A 20 1.31 -6.84 -0.79
C GLU A 20 1.38 -5.82 -1.94
N LEU A 21 1.24 -6.28 -3.19
CA LEU A 21 1.25 -5.43 -4.37
C LEU A 21 0.08 -4.43 -4.39
N LEU A 22 -1.12 -4.85 -3.94
CA LEU A 22 -2.26 -3.94 -3.80
C LEU A 22 -1.98 -2.86 -2.75
N ALA A 23 -1.40 -3.22 -1.60
CA ALA A 23 -1.03 -2.25 -0.58
C ALA A 23 0.04 -1.27 -1.08
N GLN A 24 1.02 -1.78 -1.83
CA GLN A 24 2.06 -0.96 -2.45
C GLN A 24 1.49 -0.01 -3.51
N TYR A 25 0.51 -0.46 -4.30
CA TYR A 25 -0.17 0.37 -5.28
C TYR A 25 -0.91 1.53 -4.59
N CYS A 26 -1.64 1.27 -3.49
CA CYS A 26 -2.24 2.33 -2.69
C CYS A 26 -1.18 3.33 -2.18
N ASP A 27 -0.01 2.86 -1.71
CA ASP A 27 1.07 3.76 -1.28
C ASP A 27 1.56 4.67 -2.42
N ILE A 28 1.75 4.12 -3.61
CA ILE A 28 2.21 4.89 -4.78
C ILE A 28 1.16 5.90 -5.24
N LEU A 29 -0.12 5.65 -5.02
CA LEU A 29 -1.19 6.59 -5.33
C LEU A 29 -1.31 7.72 -4.31
N LEU A 30 -1.02 7.46 -3.03
CA LEU A 30 -1.23 8.39 -1.91
C LEU A 30 0.02 9.18 -1.50
N ARG A 31 1.20 8.84 -2.04
CA ARG A 31 2.47 9.46 -1.67
C ARG A 31 2.87 10.63 -2.57
N LYS A 32 3.18 11.79 -1.99
CA LYS A 32 3.75 12.97 -2.66
C LYS A 32 5.10 12.65 -3.31
N GLY A 33 5.43 13.37 -4.38
CA GLY A 33 6.74 13.27 -5.06
C GLY A 33 6.90 12.09 -6.03
N THR A 34 5.91 11.22 -6.13
CA THR A 34 5.82 10.23 -7.22
C THR A 34 5.30 10.87 -8.51
N SER A 35 5.65 10.30 -9.67
CA SER A 35 5.07 10.73 -10.96
C SER A 35 3.56 10.50 -11.04
N THR A 36 3.00 9.60 -10.21
CA THR A 36 1.56 9.29 -10.16
C THR A 36 0.70 10.46 -9.70
N HIS A 37 1.14 11.23 -8.68
CA HIS A 37 0.39 12.36 -8.15
C HIS A 37 0.15 13.47 -9.20
N LYS A 38 1.05 13.60 -10.18
CA LYS A 38 0.90 14.59 -11.27
C LYS A 38 0.02 14.08 -12.42
N LYS A 39 -0.29 12.77 -12.45
CA LYS A 39 -1.02 12.13 -13.54
C LYS A 39 -2.51 11.95 -13.24
N TYR A 40 -2.88 11.91 -11.97
CA TYR A 40 -4.25 11.65 -11.53
C TYR A 40 -4.77 12.77 -10.65
N SER A 41 -6.04 13.13 -10.82
CA SER A 41 -6.75 14.01 -9.88
C SER A 41 -7.08 13.26 -8.57
N SER A 42 -7.45 13.99 -7.52
CA SER A 42 -7.89 13.39 -6.27
C SER A 42 -9.09 12.46 -6.47
N GLU A 43 -10.04 12.82 -7.34
CA GLU A 43 -11.21 11.99 -7.68
C GLU A 43 -10.79 10.69 -8.39
N GLU A 44 -9.85 10.76 -9.34
CA GLU A 44 -9.35 9.58 -10.04
C GLU A 44 -8.61 8.64 -9.09
N ILE A 45 -7.84 9.19 -8.15
CA ILE A 45 -7.17 8.39 -7.11
C ILE A 45 -8.22 7.70 -6.25
N GLU A 46 -9.27 8.39 -5.82
CA GLU A 46 -10.35 7.80 -5.01
C GLU A 46 -11.04 6.64 -5.74
N VAL A 47 -11.33 6.79 -7.04
CA VAL A 47 -11.88 5.71 -7.87
C VAL A 47 -10.93 4.52 -7.93
N LYS A 48 -9.62 4.74 -8.14
CA LYS A 48 -8.63 3.66 -8.15
C LYS A 48 -8.53 2.94 -6.81
N ILE A 49 -8.65 3.65 -5.69
CA ILE A 49 -8.67 3.02 -4.38
C ILE A 49 -9.94 2.18 -4.19
N LYS A 50 -11.11 2.66 -4.63
CA LYS A 50 -12.36 1.87 -4.61
C LYS A 50 -12.22 0.57 -5.41
N ASP A 51 -11.56 0.61 -6.58
CA ASP A 51 -11.28 -0.60 -7.38
C ASP A 51 -10.39 -1.59 -6.61
N VAL A 52 -9.36 -1.10 -5.89
CA VAL A 52 -8.51 -1.94 -5.04
C VAL A 52 -9.31 -2.58 -3.91
N LEU A 53 -10.19 -1.82 -3.25
CA LEU A 53 -11.06 -2.35 -2.19
C LEU A 53 -12.03 -3.42 -2.72
N LEU A 54 -12.51 -3.27 -3.97
CA LEU A 54 -13.32 -4.29 -4.64
C LEU A 54 -12.50 -5.56 -4.90
N LEU A 55 -11.28 -5.42 -5.44
CA LEU A 55 -10.36 -6.55 -5.66
C LEU A 55 -10.02 -7.26 -4.35
N LEU A 56 -9.88 -6.52 -3.26
CA LEU A 56 -9.62 -7.07 -1.93
C LEU A 56 -10.66 -8.09 -1.49
N LYS A 57 -11.92 -7.98 -1.95
CA LYS A 57 -12.98 -8.96 -1.61
C LYS A 57 -12.64 -10.38 -2.07
N TYR A 58 -11.83 -10.51 -3.12
CA TYR A 58 -11.42 -11.77 -3.72
C TYR A 58 -10.05 -12.27 -3.24
N VAL A 59 -9.36 -11.48 -2.40
CA VAL A 59 -8.06 -11.83 -1.83
C VAL A 59 -8.27 -12.63 -0.54
N GLN A 60 -7.60 -13.77 -0.42
CA GLN A 60 -7.71 -14.66 0.76
C GLN A 60 -7.00 -14.07 1.99
N ASN A 61 -5.74 -13.63 1.84
CA ASN A 61 -4.91 -13.14 2.95
C ASN A 61 -5.00 -11.61 3.09
N LYS A 62 -6.15 -11.11 3.55
CA LYS A 62 -6.42 -9.67 3.72
C LYS A 62 -5.60 -9.03 4.83
N ASP A 63 -5.24 -9.80 5.84
CA ASP A 63 -4.37 -9.41 6.96
C ASP A 63 -2.97 -9.00 6.47
N VAL A 64 -2.46 -9.65 5.43
CA VAL A 64 -1.20 -9.28 4.77
C VAL A 64 -1.32 -7.89 4.15
N PHE A 65 -2.39 -7.63 3.39
CA PHE A 65 -2.67 -6.29 2.85
C PHE A 65 -2.72 -5.25 3.98
N MET A 66 -3.49 -5.51 5.03
CA MET A 66 -3.64 -4.58 6.16
C MET A 66 -2.32 -4.27 6.86
N ARG A 67 -1.45 -5.29 7.04
CA ARG A 67 -0.11 -5.11 7.64
C ARG A 67 0.75 -4.17 6.80
N PHE A 68 0.80 -4.39 5.50
CA PHE A 68 1.58 -3.55 4.59
C PHE A 68 0.99 -2.15 4.45
N TYR A 69 -0.33 -2.03 4.28
CA TYR A 69 -1.00 -0.74 4.19
C TYR A 69 -0.77 0.12 5.43
N LYS A 70 -0.92 -0.47 6.63
CA LYS A 70 -0.64 0.22 7.91
C LYS A 70 0.80 0.69 8.01
N GLY A 71 1.76 -0.12 7.59
CA GLY A 71 3.18 0.25 7.57
C GLY A 71 3.45 1.44 6.65
N SER A 72 2.90 1.41 5.44
CA SER A 72 3.01 2.50 4.47
C SER A 72 2.33 3.78 4.95
N LEU A 73 1.09 3.69 5.47
CA LEU A 73 0.37 4.82 6.05
C LEU A 73 1.17 5.46 7.19
N THR A 74 1.69 4.65 8.13
CA THR A 74 2.51 5.14 9.24
C THR A 74 3.72 5.91 8.74
N ARG A 75 4.43 5.37 7.74
CA ARG A 75 5.58 6.05 7.13
C ARG A 75 5.16 7.37 6.45
N ARG A 76 4.02 7.40 5.75
CA ARG A 76 3.55 8.62 5.08
C ARG A 76 3.21 9.72 6.07
N LEU A 77 2.52 9.39 7.17
CA LEU A 77 2.17 10.32 8.23
C LEU A 77 3.41 10.87 8.97
N ILE A 78 4.38 10.01 9.31
CA ILE A 78 5.61 10.45 10.00
C ILE A 78 6.46 11.37 9.12
N LEU A 79 6.53 11.08 7.82
CA LEU A 79 7.37 11.84 6.88
C LEU A 79 6.63 13.00 6.21
N ASP A 80 5.36 13.23 6.55
CA ASP A 80 4.47 14.22 5.91
C ASP A 80 4.48 14.12 4.36
N THR A 81 4.41 12.87 3.87
CA THR A 81 4.44 12.57 2.43
C THR A 81 3.07 12.17 1.87
N SER A 82 1.99 12.31 2.63
CA SER A 82 0.63 12.09 2.13
C SER A 82 0.21 13.22 1.19
N ILE A 83 -0.39 12.89 0.05
CA ILE A 83 -0.89 13.87 -0.93
C ILE A 83 -1.99 14.73 -0.33
N ASP A 84 -2.94 14.08 0.32
CA ASP A 84 -4.14 14.67 0.90
C ASP A 84 -4.50 13.88 2.17
N ASN A 85 -4.66 14.58 3.28
CA ASN A 85 -4.97 13.97 4.57
C ASN A 85 -6.45 13.58 4.68
N GLU A 86 -7.36 14.32 4.03
CA GLU A 86 -8.79 13.98 4.01
C GLU A 86 -9.02 12.68 3.25
N LEU A 87 -8.27 12.50 2.16
CA LEU A 87 -8.29 11.26 1.40
C LEU A 87 -7.80 10.06 2.23
N GLU A 88 -6.73 10.22 3.01
CA GLU A 88 -6.22 9.16 3.89
C GLU A 88 -7.27 8.76 4.95
N GLU A 89 -7.96 9.73 5.55
CA GLU A 89 -9.05 9.47 6.49
C GLU A 89 -10.20 8.70 5.82
N SER A 90 -10.64 9.13 4.64
CA SER A 90 -11.68 8.45 3.86
C SER A 90 -11.33 6.98 3.60
N ILE A 91 -10.08 6.69 3.23
CA ILE A 91 -9.65 5.32 2.91
C ILE A 91 -9.60 4.46 4.18
N VAL A 92 -9.12 5.01 5.29
CA VAL A 92 -9.14 4.30 6.58
C VAL A 92 -10.58 3.96 6.99
N ILE A 93 -11.54 4.86 6.75
CA ILE A 93 -12.97 4.61 6.99
C ILE A 93 -13.50 3.50 6.09
N GLN A 94 -13.14 3.49 4.80
CA GLN A 94 -13.59 2.46 3.85
C GLN A 94 -12.95 1.08 4.08
N LEU A 95 -11.79 1.02 4.74
CA LEU A 95 -11.11 -0.22 5.12
C LEU A 95 -11.63 -0.84 6.43
N ARG A 96 -12.43 -0.09 7.19
CA ARG A 96 -13.05 -0.55 8.44
C ARG A 96 -14.23 -1.48 8.18
#